data_AF-A0A4S1G7C8-F1
#
_entry.id   AF-A0A4S1G7C8-F1
#
_cell.length_a   1.000
_cell.length_b   1.000
_cell.length_c   1.000
_cell.angle_alpha   90.00
_cell.angle_beta   90.00
_cell.angle_gamma   90.00
#
_symmetry.space_group_name_H-M   'P 1'
#
loop_
_entity.id
_entity.type
_entity.pdbx_description
1 polymer ?
#
loop_
_entity_poly.entity_id
_entity_poly.type
_entity_poly.pdbx_seq_one_letter_code
_entity_poly.pdbx_strand_id
1 'polypeptide(L)'
;MRVLVVYCHPVPESFCAAIRDTAVEVLRGRGWDVRLLDLYGENFNPVMSCEERRLYNERAPQDPALEPHFDHLMWAEAILFIYP
;
A
#
# COMPACT_ATOMS: atom_id res chain seq x y z
N MET A 1 -10.69 -14.53 0.23
CA MET A 1 -9.54 -13.98 0.97
C MET A 1 -9.43 -12.50 0.64
N ARG A 2 -8.89 -11.69 1.55
CA ARG A 2 -8.68 -10.25 1.41
C ARG A 2 -7.20 -9.94 1.18
N VAL A 3 -6.86 -9.33 0.05
CA VAL A 3 -5.47 -8.98 -0.29
C VAL A 3 -5.32 -7.51 -0.54
N LEU A 4 -4.34 -6.92 0.16
CA LEU A 4 -3.84 -5.58 -0.12
C LEU A 4 -2.66 -5.68 -1.09
N VAL A 5 -2.82 -5.14 -2.29
CA VAL A 5 -1.73 -4.96 -3.25
C VAL A 5 -1.16 -3.56 -3.05
N VAL A 6 0.08 -3.47 -2.57
CA VAL A 6 0.82 -2.21 -2.43
C VAL A 6 1.70 -2.04 -3.66
N TYR A 7 1.41 -1.02 -4.46
CA TYR A 7 2.12 -0.68 -5.68
C TYR A 7 2.87 0.64 -5.50
N CYS A 8 4.12 0.65 -5.92
CA CYS A 8 5.00 1.80 -5.83
C CYS A 8 5.83 1.87 -7.11
N HIS A 9 5.41 2.68 -8.09
CA HIS A 9 6.22 3.02 -9.25
C HIS A 9 5.70 4.33 -9.89
N PRO A 10 6.56 5.30 -10.29
CA PRO A 10 6.10 6.60 -10.79
C PRO A 10 5.59 6.60 -12.24
N VAL A 11 6.04 5.65 -13.05
CA VAL A 11 5.69 5.56 -14.49
C VAL A 11 4.49 4.62 -14.69
N PRO A 12 3.35 5.10 -15.22
CA PRO A 12 2.13 4.29 -15.39
C PRO A 12 2.23 3.16 -16.43
N GLU A 13 3.14 3.25 -17.39
CA GLU A 13 3.33 2.27 -18.46
C GLU A 13 4.52 1.33 -18.20
N SER A 14 5.01 1.31 -16.95
CA SER A 14 6.16 0.49 -16.58
C SER A 14 5.87 -1.01 -16.60
N PHE A 15 6.93 -1.80 -16.61
CA PHE A 15 6.81 -3.24 -16.42
C PHE A 15 6.16 -3.59 -15.07
N CYS A 16 6.42 -2.80 -14.01
CA CYS A 16 5.75 -2.98 -12.72
C CYS A 16 4.26 -2.67 -12.76
N ALA A 17 3.83 -1.69 -13.56
CA ALA A 17 2.40 -1.45 -13.80
C ALA A 17 1.74 -2.67 -14.46
N ALA A 18 2.41 -3.29 -15.44
CA ALA A 18 1.93 -4.53 -16.07
C ALA A 18 1.86 -5.71 -15.07
N ILE A 19 2.85 -5.85 -14.16
CA ILE A 19 2.81 -6.85 -13.09
C ILE A 19 1.64 -6.58 -12.14
N ARG A 20 1.44 -5.33 -11.71
CA ARG A 20 0.31 -4.90 -10.87
C ARG A 20 -1.02 -5.31 -11.49
N ASP A 21 -1.24 -4.96 -12.76
CA ASP A 21 -2.50 -5.22 -13.44
C ASP A 21 -2.74 -6.74 -13.57
N THR A 22 -1.72 -7.50 -13.96
CA THR A 22 -1.77 -8.96 -14.04
C THR A 22 -2.07 -9.60 -12.67
N ALA A 23 -1.42 -9.14 -11.61
CA ALA A 23 -1.64 -9.66 -10.26
C ALA A 23 -3.07 -9.39 -9.78
N VAL A 24 -3.57 -8.17 -9.95
CA VAL A 24 -4.93 -7.79 -9.56
C VAL A 24 -5.97 -8.61 -10.33
N GLU A 25 -5.79 -8.77 -11.63
CA GLU A 25 -6.67 -9.58 -12.48
C GLU A 25 -6.72 -11.04 -11.99
N VAL A 26 -5.57 -11.67 -11.80
CA VAL A 26 -5.48 -13.07 -11.36
C VAL A 26 -6.07 -13.27 -9.96
N LEU A 27 -5.81 -12.36 -9.01
CA LEU A 27 -6.34 -12.46 -7.65
C LEU A 27 -7.87 -12.31 -7.63
N ARG A 28 -8.42 -11.32 -8.35
CA ARG A 28 -9.87 -11.15 -8.48
C ARG A 28 -10.51 -12.33 -9.20
N GLY A 29 -9.87 -12.87 -10.24
CA GLY A 29 -10.32 -14.06 -10.97
C GLY A 29 -10.40 -15.32 -10.11
N ARG A 30 -9.64 -15.39 -9.01
CA ARG A 30 -9.73 -16.46 -8.00
C ARG A 30 -10.83 -16.22 -6.95
N GLY A 31 -11.62 -15.17 -7.09
CA GLY A 31 -12.67 -14.78 -6.12
C GLY A 31 -12.12 -14.13 -4.86
N TRP A 32 -10.91 -13.56 -4.90
CA TRP A 32 -10.36 -12.82 -3.77
C TRP A 32 -10.82 -11.36 -3.82
N ASP A 33 -11.06 -10.79 -2.65
CA ASP A 33 -11.31 -9.36 -2.51
C ASP A 33 -9.97 -8.63 -2.49
N VAL A 34 -9.81 -7.64 -3.37
CA VAL A 34 -8.52 -7.01 -3.66
C VAL A 34 -8.63 -5.50 -3.55
N ARG A 35 -7.87 -4.92 -2.63
CA ARG A 35 -7.60 -3.48 -2.54
C ARG A 35 -6.24 -3.19 -3.15
N LEU A 36 -6.16 -2.18 -4.02
CA LEU A 36 -4.93 -1.67 -4.60
C LEU A 36 -4.59 -0.34 -3.94
N LEU A 37 -3.40 -0.24 -3.36
CA LEU A 37 -2.83 0.98 -2.79
C LEU A 37 -1.68 1.44 -3.69
N ASP A 38 -1.88 2.55 -4.41
CA ASP A 38 -0.87 3.15 -5.29
C ASP A 38 -0.22 4.34 -4.57
N LEU A 39 0.98 4.13 -4.02
CA LEU A 39 1.67 5.11 -3.20
C LEU A 39 2.07 6.37 -3.99
N TYR A 40 2.38 6.22 -5.29
CA TYR A 40 2.65 7.37 -6.15
C TYR A 40 1.36 8.08 -6.55
N GLY A 41 0.31 7.32 -6.86
CA GLY A 41 -1.02 7.84 -7.21
C GLY A 41 -1.66 8.67 -6.10
N GLU A 42 -1.41 8.34 -4.83
CA GLU A 42 -1.91 9.10 -3.67
C GLU A 42 -0.92 10.15 -3.14
N ASN A 43 0.27 10.28 -3.76
CA ASN A 43 1.34 11.17 -3.32
C ASN A 43 1.72 10.94 -1.84
N PHE A 44 1.92 9.67 -1.47
CA PHE A 44 2.32 9.27 -0.13
C PHE A 44 3.63 9.98 0.29
N ASN A 45 3.69 10.49 1.52
CA ASN A 45 4.91 11.09 2.06
C ASN A 45 5.78 10.02 2.75
N PRO A 46 6.93 9.61 2.18
CA PRO A 46 7.77 8.58 2.75
C PRO A 46 8.73 9.10 3.84
N VAL A 47 8.77 10.42 4.07
CA VAL A 47 9.79 11.04 4.92
C VAL A 47 9.36 10.98 6.39
N MET A 48 10.06 10.17 7.18
CA MET A 48 9.95 10.21 8.63
C MET A 48 10.52 11.53 9.18
N SER A 49 9.69 12.32 9.82
CA SER A 49 10.06 13.57 10.50
C SER A 49 10.84 13.32 11.78
N CYS A 50 11.49 14.38 12.29
CA CYS A 50 12.22 14.34 13.55
C CYS A 50 11.30 14.02 14.75
N GLU A 51 10.08 14.56 14.74
CA GLU A 51 9.10 14.34 15.80
C GLU A 51 8.61 12.89 15.83
N GLU A 52 8.26 12.34 14.67
CA GLU A 52 7.89 10.92 14.54
C GLU A 52 9.03 10.02 15.02
N ARG A 53 10.27 10.33 14.64
CA ARG A 53 11.43 9.54 15.07
C ARG A 53 11.66 9.56 16.58
N ARG A 54 11.42 10.70 17.25
CA ARG A 54 11.55 10.84 18.71
C ARG A 54 10.52 9.97 19.44
N LEU A 55 9.31 9.89 18.92
CA LEU A 55 8.17 9.21 19.55
C LEU A 55 7.97 7.76 19.11
N TYR A 56 8.72 7.30 18.10
CA TYR A 56 8.56 6.00 17.43
C TYR A 56 8.41 4.79 18.38
N ASN A 57 9.15 4.78 19.49
CA ASN A 57 9.12 3.66 20.45
C ASN A 57 8.06 3.84 21.56
N GLU A 58 7.43 5.00 21.66
CA GLU A 58 6.52 5.35 22.76
C GLU A 58 5.05 5.24 22.33
N ARG A 59 4.75 5.60 21.08
CA ARG A 59 3.38 5.59 20.54
C ARG A 59 3.36 5.50 19.02
N ALA A 60 2.21 5.06 18.49
CA ALA A 60 1.94 5.11 17.06
C ALA A 60 1.87 6.58 16.56
N PRO A 61 2.19 6.82 15.27
CA PRO A 61 1.93 8.10 14.62
C PRO A 61 0.47 8.52 14.75
N GLN A 62 0.24 9.84 14.86
CA GLN A 62 -1.11 10.43 15.00
C GLN A 62 -1.53 11.20 13.75
N ASP A 63 -0.79 11.06 12.64
CA ASP A 63 -1.14 11.67 11.36
C ASP A 63 -2.45 11.07 10.84
N PRO A 64 -3.54 11.85 10.70
CA PRO A 64 -4.80 11.35 10.17
C PRO A 64 -4.67 10.79 8.75
N ALA A 65 -3.67 11.21 7.98
CA ALA A 65 -3.40 10.67 6.65
C ALA A 65 -3.02 9.18 6.67
N LEU A 66 -2.58 8.64 7.82
CA LEU A 66 -2.26 7.22 7.99
C LEU A 66 -3.47 6.35 8.36
N GLU A 67 -4.61 6.94 8.76
CA GLU A 67 -5.81 6.17 9.13
C GLU A 67 -6.29 5.21 8.01
N PRO A 68 -6.38 5.64 6.73
CA PRO A 68 -6.73 4.72 5.65
C PRO A 68 -5.73 3.57 5.49
N HIS A 69 -4.43 3.82 5.73
CA HIS A 69 -3.41 2.77 5.67
C HIS A 69 -3.57 1.76 6.80
N PHE A 70 -3.91 2.20 8.01
CA PHE A 70 -4.24 1.30 9.12
C PHE A 70 -5.47 0.44 8.78
N ASP A 71 -6.51 1.03 8.20
CA ASP A 71 -7.70 0.30 7.77
C ASP A 71 -7.39 -0.75 6.70
N HIS A 72 -6.51 -0.43 5.75
CA HIS A 72 -6.03 -1.39 4.75
C HIS A 72 -5.29 -2.57 5.40
N LEU A 73 -4.40 -2.30 6.36
CA LEU A 73 -3.63 -3.32 7.06
C LEU A 73 -4.52 -4.21 7.94
N MET A 74 -5.48 -3.62 8.67
CA MET A 74 -6.42 -4.36 9.51
C MET A 74 -7.42 -5.19 8.69
N TRP A 75 -7.75 -4.75 7.48
CA TRP A 75 -8.63 -5.47 6.57
C TRP A 75 -7.92 -6.63 5.84
N ALA A 76 -6.63 -6.55 5.59
CA ALA A 76 -5.91 -7.52 4.76
C ALA A 76 -5.61 -8.84 5.49
N GLU A 77 -5.74 -9.95 4.77
CA GLU A 77 -5.29 -11.28 5.21
C GLU A 77 -3.94 -11.66 4.58
N ALA A 78 -3.61 -11.03 3.45
CA ALA A 78 -2.28 -11.07 2.85
C ALA A 78 -1.94 -9.71 2.21
N ILE A 79 -0.64 -9.42 2.12
CA ILE A 79 -0.12 -8.19 1.51
C ILE A 79 0.85 -8.58 0.40
N LEU A 80 0.66 -8.02 -0.80
CA LEU A 80 1.54 -8.19 -1.95
C LEU A 80 2.19 -6.84 -2.26
N PHE A 81 3.51 -6.78 -2.21
CA PHE A 81 4.28 -5.59 -2.58
C PHE A 81 4.78 -5.71 -4.02
N ILE A 82 4.56 -4.66 -4.83
CA ILE A 82 5.00 -4.57 -6.23
C ILE A 82 5.75 -3.24 -6.42
N TYR A 83 7.05 -3.36 -6.68
CA TYR A 83 8.05 -2.29 -6.84
C TYR A 83 9.15 -2.79 -7.81
N PRO A 84 10.12 -1.98 -8.30
CA PRO A 84 10.72 -0.76 -7.72
C PRO A 84 9.85 0.50 -7.70
#